data_AF-A0A352NMH4-F1
#
_entry.id   AF-A0A352NMH4-F1
#
_cell.length_a   1.000
_cell.length_b   1.000
_cell.length_c   1.000
_cell.angle_alpha   90.00
_cell.angle_beta   90.00
_cell.angle_gamma   90.00
#
_symmetry.space_group_name_H-M   'P 1'
#
loop_
_entity.id
_entity.type
_entity.pdbx_description
1 polymer ?
#
loop_
_entity_poly.entity_id
_entity_poly.type
_entity_poly.pdbx_seq_one_letter_code
_entity_poly.pdbx_strand_id
1 'polypeptide(L)'
;VYLWAAAVEKAGSTDVDKVKEAAKGLEFKAPEGLVKIEGENQHLWKPVRIGEVQADGLIQEIWSTGEAVKPDPYLKSYEWA
;
A
#
# COMPACT_ATOMS: atom_id res chain seq x y z
N VAL A 1 -3.42 5.92 -8.76
CA VAL A 1 -2.89 6.68 -9.92
C VAL A 1 -1.57 7.39 -9.63
N TYR A 2 -1.40 8.07 -8.49
CA TYR A 2 -0.15 8.81 -8.16
C TYR A 2 1.12 7.96 -8.15
N LEU A 3 1.10 6.78 -7.51
CA LEU A 3 2.25 5.87 -7.51
C LEU A 3 2.63 5.40 -8.92
N TRP A 4 1.66 5.14 -9.77
CA TRP A 4 1.91 4.76 -11.17
C TRP A 4 2.51 5.93 -11.95
N ALA A 5 1.97 7.15 -11.80
CA ALA A 5 2.50 8.34 -12.44
C ALA A 5 3.96 8.60 -12.00
N ALA A 6 4.26 8.52 -10.71
CA ALA A 6 5.62 8.63 -10.18
C ALA A 6 6.56 7.54 -10.74
N ALA A 7 6.06 6.32 -10.94
CA ALA A 7 6.82 5.25 -11.57
C ALA A 7 7.11 5.53 -13.05
N VAL A 8 6.14 6.06 -13.79
CA VAL A 8 6.31 6.50 -15.20
C VAL A 8 7.32 7.63 -15.30
N GLU A 9 7.23 8.62 -14.42
CA GLU A 9 8.19 9.74 -14.35
C GLU A 9 9.60 9.23 -14.06
N LYS A 10 9.75 8.35 -13.07
CA LYS A 10 11.04 7.72 -12.73
C LYS A 10 11.57 6.82 -13.85
N ALA A 11 10.69 6.14 -14.59
CA ALA A 11 11.07 5.30 -15.73
C ALA A 11 11.39 6.11 -17.00
N GLY A 12 10.92 7.36 -17.09
CA GLY A 12 10.96 8.15 -18.32
C GLY A 12 10.19 7.50 -19.48
N SER A 13 9.21 6.63 -19.17
CA SER A 13 8.52 5.80 -20.15
C SER A 13 7.22 5.24 -19.58
N THR A 14 6.27 4.93 -20.46
CA THR A 14 5.06 4.16 -20.14
C THR A 14 5.19 2.68 -20.49
N ASP A 15 6.38 2.22 -20.89
CA ASP A 15 6.67 0.82 -21.09
C ASP A 15 6.47 0.03 -19.80
N VAL A 16 5.71 -1.06 -19.86
CA VAL A 16 5.22 -1.78 -18.67
C VAL A 16 6.38 -2.29 -17.83
N ASP A 17 7.40 -2.92 -18.43
CA ASP A 17 8.50 -3.52 -17.68
C ASP A 17 9.38 -2.44 -17.03
N LYS A 18 9.61 -1.33 -17.73
CA LYS A 18 10.35 -0.19 -17.15
C LYS A 18 9.59 0.46 -15.98
N VAL A 19 8.28 0.67 -16.12
CA VAL A 19 7.44 1.21 -15.04
C VAL A 19 7.40 0.26 -13.86
N LYS A 20 7.29 -1.04 -14.13
CA LYS A 20 7.25 -2.10 -13.12
C LYS A 20 8.52 -2.13 -12.28
N GLU A 21 9.70 -1.97 -12.91
CA GLU A 21 10.95 -1.83 -12.17
C GLU A 21 11.04 -0.51 -11.41
N ALA A 22 10.70 0.60 -12.05
CA ALA A 22 10.75 1.92 -11.43
C ALA A 22 9.84 2.02 -10.19
N ALA A 23 8.73 1.28 -10.18
CA ALA A 23 7.74 1.25 -9.11
C ALA A 23 8.26 0.65 -7.79
N LYS A 24 9.29 -0.21 -7.82
CA LYS A 24 9.79 -0.88 -6.61
C LYS A 24 10.24 0.13 -5.57
N GLY A 25 9.67 0.01 -4.36
CA GLY A 25 10.01 0.88 -3.23
C GLY A 25 9.52 2.32 -3.34
N LEU A 26 8.71 2.68 -4.34
CA LEU A 26 8.12 4.02 -4.38
C LEU A 26 7.20 4.25 -3.18
N GLU A 27 7.30 5.45 -2.61
CA GLU A 27 6.48 5.90 -1.48
C GLU A 27 5.55 7.04 -1.90
N PHE A 28 4.39 7.10 -1.25
CA PHE A 28 3.43 8.18 -1.46
C PHE A 28 2.67 8.49 -0.15
N LYS A 29 2.51 9.77 0.15
CA LYS A 29 1.67 10.23 1.27
C LYS A 29 0.20 10.23 0.81
N ALA A 30 -0.47 9.10 0.99
CA ALA A 30 -1.88 8.92 0.65
C ALA A 30 -2.80 9.45 1.77
N PRO A 31 -4.10 9.66 1.51
CA PRO A 31 -5.06 10.00 2.56
C PRO A 31 -5.11 8.98 3.71
N GLU A 32 -4.85 7.69 3.43
CA GLU A 32 -4.81 6.63 4.44
C GLU A 32 -3.51 6.60 5.27
N GLY A 33 -2.49 7.36 4.85
CA GLY A 33 -1.16 7.40 5.46
C GLY A 33 -0.03 7.21 4.43
N LEU A 34 1.19 7.04 4.91
CA LEU A 34 2.34 6.72 4.06
C LEU A 34 2.18 5.29 3.52
N VAL A 35 2.24 5.14 2.21
CA VAL A 35 2.20 3.85 1.53
C VAL A 35 3.47 3.63 0.72
N LYS A 36 3.86 2.35 0.56
CA LYS A 36 5.06 1.96 -0.21
C LYS A 36 4.80 0.71 -1.04
N ILE A 37 5.28 0.67 -2.27
CA ILE A 37 5.24 -0.55 -3.09
C ILE A 37 6.35 -1.52 -2.63
N GLU A 38 5.96 -2.74 -2.26
CA GLU A 38 6.90 -3.83 -1.99
C GLU A 38 7.61 -4.24 -3.28
N GLY A 39 8.95 -4.21 -3.26
CA GLY A 39 9.77 -4.43 -4.44
C GLY A 39 9.74 -5.87 -4.94
N GLU A 40 9.54 -6.83 -4.04
CA GLU A 40 9.57 -8.25 -4.37
C GLU A 40 8.24 -8.76 -4.96
N ASN A 41 7.11 -8.26 -4.48
CA ASN A 41 5.79 -8.83 -4.78
C ASN A 41 4.73 -7.80 -5.23
N GLN A 42 5.09 -6.52 -5.34
CA GLN A 42 4.23 -5.40 -5.79
C GLN A 42 2.97 -5.13 -4.96
N HIS A 43 2.84 -5.77 -3.81
CA HIS A 43 1.80 -5.42 -2.85
C HIS A 43 2.18 -4.13 -2.12
N LEU A 44 1.21 -3.55 -1.42
CA LEU A 44 1.37 -2.25 -0.80
C LEU A 44 1.57 -2.39 0.70
N TRP A 45 2.62 -1.76 1.21
CA TRP A 45 2.73 -1.41 2.62
C TRP A 45 1.72 -0.31 2.92
N LYS A 46 0.83 -0.53 3.90
CA LYS A 46 -0.17 0.47 4.29
C LYS A 46 -0.60 0.31 5.74
N PRO A 47 -1.03 1.39 6.40
CA PRO A 47 -1.69 1.31 7.70
C PRO A 47 -2.99 0.50 7.60
N VAL A 48 -3.34 -0.20 8.67
CA VAL A 48 -4.61 -0.94 8.77
C VAL A 48 -5.42 -0.36 9.92
N ARG A 49 -6.71 -0.15 9.70
CA ARG A 49 -7.65 0.45 10.66
C ARG A 49 -8.88 -0.44 10.79
N ILE A 50 -9.45 -0.50 11.99
CA ILE A 50 -10.76 -1.11 12.25
C ILE A 50 -11.73 0.03 12.55
N GLY A 51 -12.82 0.07 11.80
CA GLY A 51 -13.88 1.05 11.95
C GLY A 51 -15.20 0.41 12.32
N GLU A 52 -15.95 1.06 13.21
CA GLU A 52 -17.32 0.72 13.58
C GLU A 52 -18.30 1.65 12.88
N VAL A 53 -19.30 1.08 12.20
CA VAL A 53 -20.38 1.85 11.56
C VAL A 53 -21.32 2.36 12.63
N GLN A 54 -21.48 3.67 12.69
CA GLN A 54 -22.30 4.37 13.68
C GLN A 54 -23.76 4.48 13.23
N ALA A 55 -24.65 4.85 14.15
CA ALA A 55 -26.08 5.00 13.87
C ALA A 55 -26.40 6.09 12.82
N ASP A 56 -25.52 7.06 12.63
CA ASP A 56 -25.60 8.11 11.60
C ASP A 56 -25.01 7.69 10.25
N GLY A 57 -24.50 6.46 10.15
CA GLY A 57 -23.88 5.89 8.95
C GLY A 57 -22.42 6.30 8.73
N LEU A 58 -21.81 7.09 9.62
CA LEU A 58 -20.37 7.38 9.59
C LEU A 58 -19.56 6.22 10.18
N ILE A 59 -18.28 6.15 9.83
CA ILE A 59 -17.36 5.14 10.36
C ILE A 59 -16.49 5.79 11.44
N GLN A 60 -16.62 5.30 12.67
CA GLN A 60 -15.71 5.66 13.76
C GLN A 60 -14.53 4.69 13.76
N GLU A 61 -13.30 5.21 13.69
CA GLU A 61 -12.12 4.38 13.94
C GLU A 61 -12.04 3.99 15.41
N ILE A 62 -11.92 2.68 15.67
CA ILE A 62 -11.79 2.13 17.02
C ILE A 62 -10.41 1.51 17.26
N TRP A 63 -9.64 1.24 16.20
CA TRP A 63 -8.27 0.73 16.30
C TRP A 63 -7.46 0.98 15.04
N SER A 64 -6.14 1.10 15.17
CA SER A 64 -5.19 1.29 14.07
C SER A 64 -3.83 0.65 14.36
N THR A 65 -3.14 0.21 13.32
CA THR A 65 -1.74 -0.27 13.42
C THR A 65 -0.74 0.83 13.73
N GLY A 66 -1.10 2.11 13.55
CA GLY A 66 -0.22 3.27 13.73
C GLY A 66 0.85 3.43 12.63
N GLU A 67 1.38 2.33 12.13
CA GLU A 67 2.37 2.26 11.06
C GLU A 67 1.92 1.33 9.93
N ALA A 68 2.66 1.34 8.82
CA ALA A 68 2.37 0.49 7.68
C ALA A 68 2.72 -0.98 7.94
N VAL A 69 1.81 -1.89 7.60
CA VAL A 69 2.02 -3.33 7.71
C VAL A 69 2.71 -3.86 6.45
N LYS A 70 3.70 -4.74 6.60
CA LYS A 70 4.35 -5.43 5.48
C LYS A 70 3.34 -6.35 4.78
N PRO A 71 3.21 -6.29 3.45
CA PRO A 71 2.34 -7.22 2.75
C PRO A 71 2.94 -8.62 2.69
N ASP A 72 2.18 -9.60 3.17
CA ASP A 72 2.47 -11.03 3.03
C ASP A 72 1.31 -11.72 2.28
N PRO A 73 1.30 -11.64 0.93
CA PRO A 73 0.16 -12.08 0.13
C PRO A 73 -0.07 -13.60 0.16
N TYR A 74 0.92 -14.36 0.64
CA TYR A 74 0.85 -15.82 0.72
C TYR A 74 1.01 -16.33 2.16
N LEU A 75 0.84 -15.46 3.16
CA LEU A 75 0.82 -15.80 4.59
C LEU A 75 2.07 -16.57 5.10
N LYS A 76 3.22 -16.39 4.45
CA LYS A 76 4.48 -17.06 4.79
C LYS A 76 5.01 -16.74 6.21
N SER A 77 4.55 -15.67 6.84
CA SER A 77 4.95 -15.28 8.20
C SER A 77 4.12 -15.94 9.30
N TYR A 78 3.11 -16.73 8.96
CA TYR A 78 2.22 -17.37 9.93
C TYR A 78 2.50 -18.87 10.01
N GLU A 79 2.68 -19.41 11.23
CA GLU A 79 2.98 -20.84 11.42
C GLU A 79 1.85 -21.79 11.00
N TRP A 80 0.62 -21.29 10.94
CA TRP A 80 -0.56 -22.09 10.58
C TRP A 80 -0.85 -22.15 9.08
N ALA A 81 -0.14 -21.36 8.27
CA ALA A 81 -0.41 -21.18 6.84
C ALA A 81 0.42 -22.11 5.95
#